data_AF-A0ABC8T1Z4-F1
#
_entry.id   AF-A0ABC8T1Z4-F1
#
_cell.length_a   1.000
_cell.length_b   1.000
_cell.length_c   1.000
_cell.angle_alpha   90.00
_cell.angle_beta   90.00
_cell.angle_gamma   90.00
#
_symmetry.space_group_name_H-M   'P 1'
#
loop_
_entity.id
_entity.type
_entity.pdbx_description
1 polymer ?
#
loop_
_entity_poly.entity_id
_entity_poly.type
_entity_poly.pdbx_seq_one_letter_code
_entity_poly.pdbx_strand_id
1 'polypeptide(L)'
;MEPELLSFHKTLTNSDVKRNCELSNKARYLPASNGVLIVRDVDGIPYRFRAPKRRSGRRSLTQDWKAFAVAKELKVGQKIRMYRLGHGNEYVMEGAVQLFGK
;
A
#
# COMPACT_ATOMS: atom_id res chain seq x y z
N MET A 1 -14.90 -17.25 -3.38
CA MET A 1 -13.85 -16.23 -3.49
C MET A 1 -13.71 -15.62 -2.11
N GLU A 2 -12.55 -15.70 -1.47
CA GLU A 2 -12.35 -15.11 -0.14
C GLU A 2 -12.60 -13.60 -0.20
N PRO A 3 -13.27 -12.99 0.79
CA PRO A 3 -13.59 -11.58 0.75
C PRO A 3 -12.31 -10.73 0.80
N GLU A 4 -12.23 -9.73 -0.06
CA GLU A 4 -11.20 -8.71 0.01
C GLU A 4 -11.39 -7.85 1.27
N LEU A 5 -10.46 -7.97 2.22
CA LEU A 5 -10.56 -7.25 3.48
C LEU A 5 -9.79 -5.93 3.39
N LEU A 6 -10.49 -4.80 3.49
CA LEU A 6 -9.85 -3.48 3.50
C LEU A 6 -8.80 -3.40 4.63
N SER A 7 -7.53 -3.30 4.23
CA SER A 7 -6.39 -3.17 5.14
C SER A 7 -6.19 -1.71 5.52
N PHE A 8 -6.09 -0.81 4.55
CA PHE A 8 -6.08 0.63 4.80
C PHE A 8 -6.51 1.43 3.58
N HIS A 9 -6.87 2.69 3.79
CA HIS A 9 -7.01 3.68 2.74
C HIS A 9 -6.28 4.96 3.17
N LYS A 10 -5.83 5.75 2.19
CA LYS A 10 -5.09 6.98 2.46
C LYS A 10 -5.21 7.99 1.32
N THR A 11 -5.30 9.27 1.67
CA THR A 11 -4.99 10.38 0.77
C THR A 11 -3.48 10.64 0.84
N LEU A 12 -2.77 10.48 -0.28
CA LEU A 12 -1.32 10.57 -0.33
C LEU A 12 -0.83 11.99 -0.04
N THR A 13 0.15 12.10 0.85
CA THR A 13 0.86 13.34 1.15
C THR A 13 2.14 13.45 0.32
N ASN A 14 2.77 14.62 0.35
CA ASN A 14 4.09 14.84 -0.27
C ASN A 14 5.14 13.83 0.23
N SER A 15 5.12 13.49 1.52
CA SER A 15 6.03 12.49 2.08
C SER A 15 5.75 11.07 1.57
N ASP A 16 4.47 10.71 1.37
CA ASP A 16 4.12 9.39 0.86
C ASP A 16 4.57 9.20 -0.58
N VAL A 17 4.48 10.24 -1.42
CA VAL A 17 4.92 10.19 -2.82
C VAL A 17 6.45 10.20 -2.93
N LYS A 18 7.15 11.02 -2.12
CA LYS A 18 8.61 11.21 -2.28
C LYS A 18 9.48 10.25 -1.47
N ARG A 19 8.93 9.59 -0.44
CA ARG A 19 9.69 8.76 0.51
C ARG A 19 9.00 7.41 0.78
N ASN A 20 8.47 7.23 1.99
CA ASN A 20 7.78 6.02 2.45
C ASN A 20 6.31 6.38 2.68
N CYS A 21 5.39 5.48 2.36
CA CYS A 21 3.97 5.72 2.66
C CYS A 21 3.65 5.37 4.10
N GLU A 22 3.36 6.38 4.92
CA GLU A 22 2.93 6.16 6.30
C GLU A 22 1.54 5.55 6.33
N LEU A 23 1.38 4.41 6.99
CA LEU A 23 0.08 3.78 7.16
C LEU A 23 -0.64 4.44 8.34
N SER A 24 -1.94 4.67 8.20
CA SER A 24 -2.74 5.18 9.31
C SER A 24 -2.74 4.17 10.47
N ASN A 25 -2.92 4.66 11.71
CA ASN A 25 -3.07 3.79 12.89
C ASN A 25 -4.30 2.89 12.81
N LYS A 26 -5.22 3.14 11.86
CA LYS A 26 -6.39 2.32 11.59
C LYS A 26 -6.11 1.18 10.61
N ALA A 27 -4.88 1.06 10.10
CA ALA A 27 -4.51 -0.02 9.19
C ALA A 27 -4.65 -1.39 9.88
N ARG A 28 -5.35 -2.31 9.22
CA ARG A 28 -5.66 -3.66 9.72
C ARG A 28 -5.00 -4.73 8.86
N TYR A 29 -4.94 -5.94 9.42
CA TYR A 29 -4.47 -7.13 8.73
C TYR A 29 -3.03 -7.07 8.20
N LEU A 30 -2.22 -6.13 8.69
CA LEU A 30 -0.81 -6.02 8.32
C LEU A 30 -0.02 -7.22 8.85
N PRO A 31 1.07 -7.62 8.17
CA PRO A 31 1.94 -8.68 8.67
C PRO A 31 2.59 -8.28 10.00
N ALA A 32 3.13 -9.26 10.73
CA ALA A 32 3.86 -9.02 11.97
C ALA A 32 5.05 -8.08 11.75
N SER A 33 5.24 -7.13 12.68
CA SER A 33 6.36 -6.16 12.82
C SER A 33 7.03 -5.61 11.56
N ASN A 34 7.79 -6.42 10.80
CA ASN A 34 8.54 -6.03 9.60
C ASN A 34 8.34 -7.03 8.43
N GLY A 35 7.23 -7.76 8.44
CA GLY A 35 6.89 -8.71 7.40
C GLY A 35 6.70 -8.04 6.04
N VAL A 36 6.86 -8.86 5.01
CA VAL A 36 6.74 -8.45 3.61
C VAL A 36 5.28 -8.54 3.19
N LEU A 37 4.76 -7.48 2.58
CA LEU A 37 3.51 -7.43 1.85
C LEU A 37 3.83 -7.65 0.37
N ILE A 38 3.12 -8.58 -0.26
CA ILE A 38 3.13 -8.77 -1.71
C ILE A 38 1.88 -8.06 -2.23
N VAL A 39 2.06 -6.88 -2.80
CA VAL A 39 0.97 -6.02 -3.28
C VAL A 39 0.91 -6.09 -4.79
N ARG A 40 -0.21 -6.53 -5.33
CA ARG A 40 -0.48 -6.51 -6.77
C ARG A 40 -1.15 -5.18 -7.14
N ASP A 41 -0.72 -4.61 -8.25
CA ASP A 41 -1.46 -3.53 -8.88
C ASP A 41 -2.66 -4.07 -9.68
N VAL A 42 -3.34 -3.17 -10.39
CA VAL A 42 -4.50 -3.49 -11.25
C VAL A 42 -4.12 -4.38 -12.44
N ASP A 43 -2.85 -4.38 -12.84
CA ASP A 43 -2.30 -5.21 -13.93
C ASP A 43 -1.82 -6.58 -13.41
N GLY A 44 -1.97 -6.85 -12.10
CA GLY A 44 -1.53 -8.07 -11.43
C GLY A 44 -0.03 -8.14 -11.13
N ILE A 45 0.73 -7.08 -11.42
CA ILE A 45 2.18 -7.02 -11.23
C ILE A 45 2.48 -6.95 -9.72
N PRO A 46 3.29 -7.89 -9.18
CA PRO A 46 3.58 -7.93 -7.75
C PRO A 46 4.72 -6.97 -7.36
N TYR A 47 4.45 -6.16 -6.33
CA TYR A 47 5.42 -5.31 -5.64
C TYR A 47 5.61 -5.79 -4.21
N ARG A 48 6.86 -5.73 -3.70
CA ARG A 48 7.18 -6.17 -2.34
C ARG A 48 7.45 -4.98 -1.44
N PHE A 49 6.61 -4.78 -0.44
CA PHE A 49 6.81 -3.73 0.56
C PHE A 49 7.10 -4.35 1.91
N ARG A 50 7.93 -3.68 2.71
CA ARG A 50 7.98 -3.96 4.15
C ARG A 50 7.12 -2.96 4.88
N ALA A 51 6.51 -3.40 5.98
CA ALA A 51 5.79 -2.52 6.87
C ALA A 51 6.38 -2.53 8.27
N PRO A 52 7.59 -2.00 8.52
CA PRO A 52 8.18 -1.95 9.86
C PRO A 52 7.29 -1.19 10.85
N LYS A 53 7.19 -1.70 12.08
CA LYS A 53 6.58 -1.02 13.23
C LYS A 53 7.60 -0.13 13.91
N ARG A 54 7.34 1.18 13.91
CA ARG A 54 8.15 2.18 14.63
C ARG A 54 7.85 2.12 16.12
N ARG A 55 8.73 2.69 16.95
CA ARG A 55 8.54 2.82 18.42
C ARG A 55 7.22 3.50 18.79
N SER A 56 6.74 4.44 17.96
CA SER A 56 5.44 5.10 18.13
C SER A 56 4.23 4.23 17.78
N GLY A 57 4.42 2.98 17.36
CA GLY A 57 3.36 2.08 16.87
C GLY A 57 2.98 2.32 15.41
N ARG A 58 3.37 3.45 14.82
CA ARG A 58 3.12 3.77 13.41
C ARG A 58 3.82 2.80 12.47
N ARG A 59 3.18 2.48 11.35
CA ARG A 59 3.70 1.60 10.30
C ARG A 59 3.97 2.44 9.05
N SER A 60 4.89 2.03 8.20
CA SER A 60 5.10 2.67 6.89
C SER A 60 5.44 1.62 5.85
N LEU A 61 4.95 1.75 4.61
CA LEU A 61 5.44 0.97 3.48
C LEU A 61 6.82 1.49 3.09
N THR A 62 7.81 0.61 3.13
CA THR A 62 9.22 0.90 2.84
C THR A 62 9.77 -0.07 1.79
N GLN A 63 11.09 0.01 1.54
CA GLN A 63 11.82 -0.77 0.55
C GLN A 63 11.46 -0.31 -0.87
N ASP A 64 10.54 -0.97 -1.56
CA ASP A 64 10.26 -0.67 -2.98
C ASP A 64 9.12 0.33 -3.17
N TRP A 65 8.58 0.89 -2.08
CA TRP A 65 7.46 1.83 -2.14
C TRP A 65 7.76 3.04 -3.03
N LYS A 66 8.93 3.67 -2.89
CA LYS A 66 9.28 4.86 -3.69
C LYS A 66 9.36 4.53 -5.18
N ALA A 67 9.96 3.39 -5.52
CA ALA A 67 10.06 2.93 -6.90
C ALA A 67 8.66 2.66 -7.48
N PHE A 68 7.79 2.00 -6.71
CA PHE A 68 6.39 1.82 -7.06
C PHE A 68 5.66 3.16 -7.27
N ALA A 69 5.81 4.10 -6.36
CA ALA A 69 5.16 5.41 -6.44
C ALA A 69 5.58 6.20 -7.69
N VAL A 70 6.85 6.08 -8.09
CA VAL A 70 7.36 6.66 -9.35
C VAL A 70 6.82 5.90 -10.56
N ALA A 71 6.88 4.57 -10.55
CA ALA A 71 6.42 3.74 -11.68
C ALA A 71 4.92 3.86 -11.96
N LYS A 72 4.12 4.14 -10.92
CA LYS A 72 2.68 4.37 -11.01
C LYS A 72 2.29 5.85 -11.01
N GLU A 73 3.27 6.75 -11.10
CA GLU A 73 3.07 8.20 -11.18
C GLU A 73 2.12 8.75 -10.09
N LEU A 74 2.26 8.26 -8.86
CA LEU A 74 1.37 8.63 -7.76
C LEU A 74 1.47 10.12 -7.44
N LYS A 75 0.31 10.75 -7.23
CA LYS A 75 0.21 12.21 -7.01
C LYS A 75 -0.22 12.53 -5.58
N VAL A 76 0.24 13.67 -5.08
CA VAL A 76 -0.24 14.23 -3.81
C VAL A 76 -1.75 14.49 -3.93
N GLY A 77 -2.52 14.12 -2.91
CA GLY A 77 -3.97 14.22 -2.91
C GLY A 77 -4.70 13.01 -3.50
N GLN A 78 -4.01 12.09 -4.17
CA GLN A 78 -4.59 10.85 -4.69
C GLN A 78 -5.02 9.94 -3.55
N LYS A 79 -6.17 9.28 -3.70
CA LYS A 79 -6.68 8.31 -2.72
C LYS A 79 -6.31 6.91 -3.15
N ILE A 80 -5.61 6.19 -2.29
CA ILE A 80 -5.30 4.77 -2.48
C ILE A 80 -6.06 3.92 -1.46
N ARG A 81 -6.37 2.69 -1.84
CA ARG A 81 -6.94 1.66 -0.96
C ARG A 81 -6.14 0.37 -1.13
N MET A 82 -5.86 -0.32 -0.03
CA MET A 82 -5.20 -1.62 -0.05
C MET A 82 -6.09 -2.64 0.62
N TYR A 83 -6.30 -3.76 -0.07
CA TYR A 83 -7.12 -4.88 0.40
C TYR A 83 -6.26 -6.11 0.55
N ARG A 84 -6.48 -6.88 1.61
CA ARG A 84 -5.81 -8.16 1.82
C ARG A 84 -6.57 -9.25 1.08
N LEU A 85 -5.84 -10.08 0.35
CA LEU A 85 -6.36 -11.25 -0.34
C LEU A 85 -6.21 -12.47 0.57
N GLY A 86 -7.35 -12.99 1.07
CA GLY A 86 -7.43 -14.22 1.86
C GLY A 86 -6.48 -14.29 3.08
N HIS A 87 -6.02 -15.51 3.36
CA HIS A 87 -5.11 -15.81 4.48
C HIS A 87 -3.66 -15.76 4.01
N GLY A 88 -3.02 -14.59 4.16
CA GLY A 88 -1.60 -14.47 3.82
C GLY A 88 -1.09 -13.04 3.89
N ASN A 89 0.03 -12.78 3.20
CA ASN A 89 0.58 -11.44 3.03
C ASN A 89 0.40 -10.92 1.60
N GLU A 90 -0.63 -11.41 0.90
CA GLU A 90 -1.00 -10.93 -0.43
C GLU A 90 -2.05 -9.84 -0.33
N TYR A 91 -1.90 -8.81 -1.16
CA TYR A 91 -2.75 -7.63 -1.17
C TYR A 91 -2.95 -7.15 -2.60
N VAL A 92 -4.01 -6.37 -2.82
CA VAL A 92 -4.22 -5.56 -4.02
C VAL A 92 -4.27 -4.09 -3.63
N MET A 93 -3.73 -3.22 -4.48
CA MET A 93 -3.81 -1.77 -4.30
C MET A 93 -4.62 -1.11 -5.42
N GLU A 94 -5.70 -0.46 -5.02
CA GLU A 94 -6.56 0.34 -5.89
C GLU A 94 -6.24 1.83 -5.80
N GLY A 95 -6.59 2.56 -6.85
CA GLY A 95 -6.44 4.02 -6.91
C GLY A 95 -5.01 4.47 -7.14
N ALA A 96 -4.07 3.55 -7.42
CA ALA A 96 -2.69 3.83 -7.80
C ALA A 96 -2.51 4.23 -9.28
N VAL A 97 -3.58 4.18 -10.08
CA VAL A 97 -3.54 4.52 -11.51
C VAL A 97 -4.70 5.47 -11.78
N GLN A 98 -4.43 6.60 -12.45
CA GLN A 98 -5.48 7.31 -13.18
C GLN A 98 -6.00 6.31 -14.21
N LEU A 99 -7.19 5.74 -14.00
CA LEU A 99 -7.93 5.11 -15.07
C LEU A 99 -8.01 6.14 -16.20
N PHE A 100 -7.17 6.00 -17.22
CA PHE A 100 -7.35 6.75 -18.45
C PHE A 100 -8.76 6.41 -18.94
N GLY A 101 -9.54 7.46 -19.17
CA GLY A 101 -10.97 7.36 -19.37
C GLY A 101 -11.38 6.40 -20.48
N LYS A 102 -12.54 5.80 -20.27
CA LYS A 102 -13.60 5.78 -21.27
C LYS A 102 -14.87 6.28 -20.60
#